data_AF-A0AAV6YV41-F1
#
_entry.id   AF-A0AAV6YV41-F1
#
_cell.length_a   1.000
_cell.length_b   1.000
_cell.length_c   1.000
_cell.angle_alpha   90.00
_cell.angle_beta   90.00
_cell.angle_gamma   90.00
#
_symmetry.space_group_name_H-M   'P 1'
#
loop_
_entity.id
_entity.type
_entity.pdbx_description
1 polymer ?
#
loop_
_entity_poly.entity_id
_entity_poly.type
_entity_poly.pdbx_seq_one_letter_code
_entity_poly.pdbx_strand_id
1 'polypeptide(L)'
;MDVIHIVRITVFSIIFLLGIIGNGLVIWIAGFRMKKTISSVWFLHLSIADFLCCACIPLWIADSASSGGVCLSLPISCLLNYILLYLTFGTSISLLTAMSVDRWVSVMWPFWAKVHRTQKRVRIHVGIIWFQSLIWTGLMLGIFGYHYFYKKFSYNSFLSINLIMLVMQFVIPFLIIVTSYVTIFLKLRKSKRLQRSRRPYRIIAAVILCFFLCWAPHHIFVILFRLHSHNYHLYIAHSITDFLAYLNSCLNPIIYVFMGQDFRQGFLRSIPFRVEKALSDPPDDPCREQEEGEPVEPNTHV
;
A
#
# COMPACT_ATOMS: atom_id res chain seq x y z
N MET A 1 -33.18 -6.27 -9.54
CA MET A 1 -31.77 -6.09 -9.15
C MET A 1 -30.96 -6.96 -10.10
N ASP A 2 -30.16 -6.36 -10.97
CA ASP A 2 -29.47 -7.10 -12.02
C ASP A 2 -28.34 -7.96 -11.43
N VAL A 3 -28.00 -9.07 -12.07
CA VAL A 3 -26.97 -10.04 -11.61
C VAL A 3 -25.65 -9.35 -11.27
N ILE A 4 -25.27 -8.31 -12.03
CA ILE A 4 -24.05 -7.51 -11.81
C ILE A 4 -24.08 -6.78 -10.46
N HIS A 5 -25.24 -6.25 -10.05
CA HIS A 5 -25.39 -5.57 -8.76
C HIS A 5 -25.26 -6.55 -7.59
N ILE A 6 -25.83 -7.75 -7.72
CA ILE A 6 -25.75 -8.80 -6.70
C ILE A 6 -24.28 -9.23 -6.53
N VAL A 7 -23.60 -9.55 -7.62
CA VAL A 7 -22.17 -9.93 -7.61
C VAL A 7 -21.32 -8.84 -6.96
N ARG A 8 -21.55 -7.57 -7.34
CA ARG A 8 -20.83 -6.42 -6.78
C ARG A 8 -20.99 -6.32 -5.26
N ILE A 9 -22.23 -6.39 -4.77
CA ILE A 9 -22.53 -6.31 -3.32
C ILE A 9 -21.88 -7.47 -2.58
N THR A 10 -21.97 -8.70 -3.10
CA THR A 10 -21.36 -9.89 -2.49
C THR A 10 -19.85 -9.74 -2.38
N VAL A 11 -19.17 -9.36 -3.48
CA VAL A 11 -17.71 -9.21 -3.49
C VAL A 11 -17.24 -8.12 -2.52
N PHE A 12 -17.87 -6.96 -2.54
CA PHE A 12 -17.53 -5.88 -1.61
C PHE A 12 -17.77 -6.25 -0.15
N SER A 13 -18.82 -7.02 0.14
CA SER A 13 -19.08 -7.51 1.50
C SER A 13 -17.95 -8.44 1.98
N ILE A 14 -17.45 -9.30 1.11
CA ILE A 14 -16.29 -10.17 1.41
C ILE A 14 -15.03 -9.33 1.65
N ILE A 15 -14.74 -8.35 0.77
CA ILE A 15 -13.59 -7.45 0.92
C ILE A 15 -13.67 -6.68 2.25
N PHE A 16 -14.85 -6.16 2.59
CA PHE A 16 -15.09 -5.47 3.85
C PHE A 16 -14.76 -6.35 5.05
N LEU A 17 -15.32 -7.56 5.13
CA LEU A 17 -15.10 -8.47 6.27
C LEU A 17 -13.63 -8.86 6.39
N LEU A 18 -13.01 -9.27 5.29
CA LEU A 18 -11.59 -9.65 5.27
C LEU A 18 -10.69 -8.47 5.63
N GLY A 19 -11.00 -7.29 5.10
CA GLY A 19 -10.25 -6.07 5.31
C GLY A 19 -10.29 -5.56 6.74
N ILE A 20 -11.48 -5.52 7.36
CA ILE A 20 -11.65 -5.07 8.75
C ILE A 20 -10.99 -6.07 9.72
N ILE A 21 -11.27 -7.36 9.57
CA ILE A 21 -10.74 -8.40 10.46
C ILE A 21 -9.22 -8.50 10.30
N GLY A 22 -8.74 -8.60 9.05
CA GLY A 22 -7.33 -8.79 8.74
C GLY A 22 -6.48 -7.60 9.13
N ASN A 23 -6.84 -6.39 8.68
CA ASN A 23 -6.05 -5.20 9.02
C ASN A 23 -6.20 -4.82 10.49
N GLY A 24 -7.38 -5.04 11.10
CA GLY A 24 -7.58 -4.86 12.55
C GLY A 24 -6.65 -5.77 13.37
N LEU A 25 -6.49 -7.03 12.97
CA LEU A 25 -5.54 -7.95 13.59
C LEU A 25 -4.09 -7.45 13.46
N VAL A 26 -3.69 -6.99 12.28
CA VAL A 26 -2.34 -6.45 12.05
C VAL A 26 -2.10 -5.20 12.90
N ILE A 27 -3.08 -4.29 12.97
CA ILE A 27 -3.03 -3.09 13.81
C ILE A 27 -2.88 -3.47 15.28
N TRP A 28 -3.63 -4.47 15.77
CA TRP A 28 -3.51 -4.93 17.15
C TRP A 28 -2.12 -5.52 17.44
N ILE A 29 -1.61 -6.37 16.55
CA ILE A 29 -0.30 -7.01 16.73
C ILE A 29 0.82 -5.98 16.68
N ALA A 30 0.85 -5.13 15.65
CA ALA A 30 1.86 -4.08 15.52
C ALA A 30 1.71 -2.97 16.55
N GLY A 31 0.49 -2.75 17.04
CA GLY A 31 0.11 -1.77 18.06
C GLY A 31 0.52 -2.16 19.47
N PHE A 32 0.25 -3.40 19.87
CA PHE A 32 0.25 -3.79 21.29
C PHE A 32 1.08 -5.04 21.61
N ARG A 33 1.28 -5.96 20.66
CA ARG A 33 1.96 -7.24 20.92
C ARG A 33 3.46 -7.19 20.65
N MET A 34 3.88 -6.45 19.62
CA MET A 34 5.26 -6.45 19.16
C MET A 34 6.08 -5.29 19.72
N LYS A 35 7.39 -5.52 19.86
CA LYS A 35 8.36 -4.41 20.01
C LYS A 35 8.24 -3.48 18.80
N LYS A 36 8.17 -2.18 19.07
CA LYS A 36 8.16 -1.16 18.01
C LYS A 36 9.50 -1.23 17.29
N THR A 37 9.47 -1.68 16.06
CA THR A 37 10.59 -1.62 15.10
C THR A 37 10.24 -0.66 13.99
N ILE A 38 11.24 -0.25 13.20
CA ILE A 38 11.04 0.66 12.07
C ILE A 38 10.04 0.07 11.09
N SER A 39 10.18 -1.22 10.80
CA SER A 39 9.31 -1.95 9.88
C SER A 39 7.91 -2.13 10.41
N SER A 40 7.75 -2.39 11.72
CA SER A 40 6.42 -2.44 12.33
C SER A 40 5.67 -1.10 12.25
N VAL A 41 6.37 0.04 12.26
CA VAL A 41 5.73 1.37 12.11
C VAL A 41 5.20 1.52 10.68
N TRP A 42 5.99 1.18 9.67
CA TRP A 42 5.54 1.24 8.28
C TRP A 42 4.32 0.35 8.03
N PHE A 43 4.38 -0.92 8.45
CA PHE A 43 3.27 -1.86 8.29
C PHE A 43 2.03 -1.47 9.10
N LEU A 44 2.20 -0.87 10.28
CA LEU A 44 1.09 -0.35 11.08
C LEU A 44 0.34 0.72 10.29
N HIS A 45 1.04 1.72 9.75
CA HIS A 45 0.37 2.79 8.99
C HIS A 45 -0.20 2.32 7.66
N LEU A 46 0.43 1.35 7.00
CA LEU A 46 -0.16 0.71 5.81
C LEU A 46 -1.48 0.02 6.17
N SER A 47 -1.50 -0.74 7.27
CA SER A 47 -2.71 -1.44 7.74
C SER A 47 -3.80 -0.47 8.21
N ILE A 48 -3.42 0.70 8.76
CA ILE A 48 -4.38 1.77 9.09
C ILE A 48 -5.02 2.32 7.81
N ALA A 49 -4.21 2.60 6.77
CA ALA A 49 -4.75 3.08 5.49
C ALA A 49 -5.69 2.04 4.85
N ASP A 50 -5.31 0.77 4.84
CA ASP A 50 -6.13 -0.31 4.30
C ASP A 50 -7.40 -0.56 5.12
N PHE A 51 -7.32 -0.47 6.46
CA PHE A 51 -8.48 -0.58 7.34
C PHE A 51 -9.48 0.56 7.07
N LEU A 52 -8.99 1.79 6.94
CA LEU A 52 -9.84 2.94 6.61
C LEU A 52 -10.49 2.79 5.23
N CYS A 53 -9.75 2.28 4.24
CA CYS A 53 -10.29 1.98 2.91
C CYS A 53 -11.44 0.98 3.00
N CYS A 54 -11.23 -0.13 3.72
CA CYS A 54 -12.23 -1.17 3.87
C CYS A 54 -13.45 -0.69 4.67
N ALA A 55 -13.26 0.13 5.71
CA ALA A 55 -14.34 0.67 6.53
C ALA A 55 -15.34 1.54 5.76
N CYS A 56 -14.96 2.02 4.57
CA CYS A 56 -15.82 2.84 3.70
C CYS A 56 -16.68 2.01 2.73
N ILE A 57 -16.33 0.74 2.51
CA ILE A 57 -17.02 -0.15 1.57
C ILE A 57 -18.53 -0.28 1.88
N PRO A 58 -19.00 -0.36 3.14
CA PRO A 58 -20.42 -0.40 3.44
C PRO A 58 -21.23 0.80 2.89
N LEU A 59 -20.62 1.99 2.81
CA LEU A 59 -21.26 3.17 2.21
C LEU A 59 -21.48 2.97 0.71
N TRP A 60 -20.52 2.34 0.03
CA TRP A 60 -20.62 1.94 -1.39
C TRP A 60 -21.71 0.90 -1.62
N ILE A 61 -21.81 -0.09 -0.71
CA ILE A 61 -22.83 -1.13 -0.77
C ILE A 61 -24.22 -0.52 -0.56
N ALA A 62 -24.37 0.35 0.44
CA ALA A 62 -25.64 1.03 0.72
C ALA A 62 -26.10 1.89 -0.47
N ASP A 63 -25.17 2.64 -1.07
CA ASP A 63 -25.46 3.41 -2.29
C ASP A 63 -25.93 2.51 -3.44
N SER A 64 -25.20 1.42 -3.67
CA SER A 64 -25.52 0.43 -4.71
C SER A 64 -26.85 -0.31 -4.51
N ALA A 65 -27.31 -0.44 -3.27
CA ALA A 65 -28.54 -1.16 -2.92
C ALA A 65 -29.79 -0.28 -2.99
N SER A 66 -29.63 1.04 -2.90
CA SER A 66 -30.75 1.98 -2.93
C SER A 66 -31.21 2.27 -4.36
N SER A 67 -32.52 2.19 -4.61
CA SER A 67 -33.15 2.38 -5.93
C SER A 67 -32.97 3.79 -6.53
N GLY A 68 -32.48 4.75 -5.74
CA GLY A 68 -32.21 6.13 -6.14
C GLY A 68 -30.81 6.63 -5.80
N GLY A 69 -29.90 5.78 -5.30
CA GLY A 69 -28.57 6.18 -4.80
C GLY A 69 -28.62 6.88 -3.43
N VAL A 70 -27.86 6.38 -2.46
CA VAL A 70 -27.64 7.05 -1.17
C VAL A 70 -26.86 8.35 -1.41
N CYS A 71 -26.05 8.43 -2.47
CA CYS A 71 -25.42 9.66 -2.94
C CYS A 71 -26.43 10.75 -3.32
N LEU A 72 -27.64 10.39 -3.78
CA LEU A 72 -28.69 11.34 -4.17
C LEU A 72 -29.46 11.90 -2.96
N SER A 73 -29.51 11.14 -1.86
CA SER A 73 -30.24 11.48 -0.64
C SER A 73 -29.33 12.00 0.48
N LEU A 74 -28.04 11.63 0.49
CA LEU A 74 -27.03 12.04 1.48
C LEU A 74 -25.68 12.37 0.79
N PRO A 75 -25.47 13.62 0.32
CA PRO A 75 -24.26 14.04 -0.40
C PRO A 75 -22.95 13.79 0.35
N ILE A 76 -23.02 13.78 1.69
CA ILE A 76 -21.86 13.57 2.59
C ILE A 76 -21.32 12.14 2.49
N SER A 77 -22.17 11.12 2.28
CA SER A 77 -21.73 9.72 2.18
C SER A 77 -20.90 9.49 0.91
N CYS A 78 -21.37 10.04 -0.21
CA CYS A 78 -20.67 10.00 -1.50
C CYS A 78 -19.31 10.70 -1.42
N LEU A 79 -19.33 11.88 -0.80
CA LEU A 79 -18.15 12.70 -0.57
C LEU A 79 -17.12 11.98 0.29
N LEU A 80 -17.56 11.38 1.40
CA LEU A 80 -16.70 10.68 2.34
C LEU A 80 -16.02 9.47 1.70
N ASN A 81 -16.77 8.71 0.90
CA ASN A 81 -16.28 7.56 0.15
C ASN A 81 -15.23 7.96 -0.89
N TYR A 82 -15.50 9.02 -1.64
CA TYR A 82 -14.54 9.58 -2.59
C TYR A 82 -13.26 10.06 -1.89
N ILE A 83 -13.38 10.86 -0.82
CA ILE A 83 -12.23 11.35 -0.02
C ILE A 83 -11.39 10.19 0.49
N LEU A 84 -12.02 9.18 1.10
CA LEU A 84 -11.30 8.09 1.74
C LEU A 84 -10.63 7.17 0.73
N LEU A 85 -11.22 6.95 -0.45
CA LEU A 85 -10.56 6.19 -1.52
C LEU A 85 -9.24 6.85 -1.96
N TYR A 86 -9.28 8.13 -2.33
CA TYR A 86 -8.07 8.84 -2.79
C TYR A 86 -7.03 9.00 -1.68
N LEU A 87 -7.47 9.27 -0.45
CA LEU A 87 -6.59 9.39 0.70
C LEU A 87 -5.87 8.07 0.97
N THR A 88 -6.61 6.97 1.03
CA THR A 88 -6.06 5.66 1.41
C THR A 88 -5.20 5.07 0.30
N PHE A 89 -5.57 5.25 -0.97
CA PHE A 89 -4.73 4.89 -2.11
C PHE A 89 -3.42 5.67 -2.11
N GLY A 90 -3.50 7.02 -2.10
CA GLY A 90 -2.33 7.89 -2.13
C GLY A 90 -1.38 7.64 -0.96
N THR A 91 -1.94 7.38 0.22
CA THR A 91 -1.18 7.00 1.41
C THR A 91 -0.50 5.64 1.23
N SER A 92 -1.23 4.63 0.75
CA SER A 92 -0.71 3.26 0.59
C SER A 92 0.47 3.19 -0.38
N ILE A 93 0.37 3.84 -1.55
CA ILE A 93 1.47 3.82 -2.52
C ILE A 93 2.68 4.62 -2.05
N SER A 94 2.44 5.75 -1.38
CA SER A 94 3.51 6.56 -0.81
C SER A 94 4.24 5.82 0.32
N LEU A 95 3.50 5.09 1.17
CA LEU A 95 4.07 4.21 2.19
C LEU A 95 4.87 3.07 1.55
N LEU A 96 4.36 2.39 0.52
CA LEU A 96 5.07 1.34 -0.21
C LEU A 96 6.37 1.85 -0.85
N THR A 97 6.32 3.03 -1.44
CA THR A 97 7.50 3.68 -2.02
C THR A 97 8.52 4.01 -0.93
N ALA A 98 8.10 4.63 0.17
CA ALA A 98 8.98 4.97 1.28
C ALA A 98 9.58 3.73 1.95
N MET A 99 8.79 2.67 2.15
CA MET A 99 9.28 1.37 2.62
C MET A 99 10.33 0.79 1.69
N SER A 100 10.12 0.87 0.38
CA SER A 100 11.06 0.36 -0.62
C SER A 100 12.39 1.12 -0.58
N VAL A 101 12.33 2.45 -0.47
CA VAL A 101 13.51 3.32 -0.30
C VAL A 101 14.22 3.05 1.02
N ASP A 102 13.49 2.91 2.13
CA ASP A 102 14.07 2.58 3.45
C ASP A 102 14.89 1.27 3.40
N ARG A 103 14.34 0.23 2.75
CA ARG A 103 15.04 -1.04 2.56
C ARG A 103 16.23 -0.91 1.63
N TRP A 104 16.09 -0.14 0.56
CA TRP A 104 17.18 0.11 -0.37
C TRP A 104 18.36 0.82 0.30
N VAL A 105 18.10 1.88 1.05
CA VAL A 105 19.11 2.60 1.84
C VAL A 105 19.76 1.66 2.86
N SER A 106 18.98 0.82 3.54
CA SER A 106 19.52 -0.16 4.50
C SER A 106 20.46 -1.19 3.87
N VAL A 107 20.31 -1.50 2.59
CA VAL A 107 21.13 -2.49 1.86
C VAL A 107 22.34 -1.83 1.19
N MET A 108 22.15 -0.64 0.62
CA MET A 108 23.20 0.06 -0.12
C MET A 108 24.17 0.82 0.81
N TRP A 109 23.66 1.39 1.90
CA TRP A 109 24.43 2.18 2.86
C TRP A 109 24.19 1.72 4.30
N PRO A 110 24.71 0.54 4.68
CA PRO A 110 24.45 -0.07 5.99
C PRO A 110 24.94 0.77 7.17
N PHE A 111 26.06 1.48 7.04
CA PHE A 111 26.60 2.36 8.09
C PHE A 111 25.72 3.61 8.28
N TRP A 112 25.33 4.25 7.18
CA TRP A 112 24.44 5.40 7.24
C TRP A 112 23.09 5.03 7.83
N ALA A 113 22.54 3.88 7.41
CA ALA A 113 21.29 3.35 7.94
C ALA A 113 21.38 3.04 9.44
N LYS A 114 22.49 2.50 9.94
CA LYS A 114 22.67 2.24 11.39
C LYS A 114 22.51 3.50 12.23
N VAL A 115 23.03 4.64 11.75
CA VAL A 115 22.98 5.92 12.46
C VAL A 115 21.65 6.66 12.25
N HIS A 116 21.15 6.68 11.02
CA HIS A 116 20.06 7.58 10.63
C HIS A 116 18.69 6.89 10.55
N ARG A 117 18.62 5.56 10.42
CA ARG A 117 17.37 4.82 10.35
C ARG A 117 16.82 4.68 11.78
N THR A 118 16.11 5.71 12.23
CA THR A 118 15.51 5.77 13.58
C THR A 118 14.00 5.81 13.51
N GLN A 119 13.33 5.31 14.55
CA GLN A 119 11.86 5.33 14.62
C GLN A 119 11.28 6.75 14.58
N LYS A 120 11.95 7.72 15.18
CA LYS A 120 11.51 9.13 15.20
C LYS A 120 11.43 9.67 13.77
N ARG A 121 12.46 9.44 12.96
CA ARG A 121 12.48 9.87 11.55
C ARG A 121 11.42 9.17 10.73
N VAL A 122 11.22 7.86 10.93
CA VAL A 122 10.18 7.10 10.22
C VAL A 122 8.79 7.65 10.55
N ARG A 123 8.49 7.95 11.82
CA ARG A 123 7.23 8.60 12.21
C ARG A 123 7.03 9.97 11.55
N ILE A 124 8.10 10.76 11.40
CA ILE A 124 8.06 12.04 10.67
C ILE A 124 7.72 11.80 9.19
N HIS A 125 8.39 10.86 8.52
CA HIS A 125 8.11 10.54 7.12
C HIS A 125 6.68 10.07 6.91
N VAL A 126 6.18 9.22 7.79
CA VAL A 126 4.78 8.80 7.79
C VAL A 126 3.85 10.01 7.93
N GLY A 127 4.11 10.92 8.87
CA GLY A 127 3.32 12.14 9.03
C GLY A 127 3.30 13.00 7.77
N ILE A 128 4.45 13.15 7.09
CA ILE A 128 4.55 13.85 5.81
C ILE A 128 3.71 13.14 4.73
N ILE A 129 3.75 11.82 4.67
CA ILE A 129 2.97 11.03 3.70
C ILE A 129 1.47 11.23 3.89
N TRP A 130 0.98 11.18 5.14
CA TRP A 130 -0.42 11.44 5.45
C TRP A 130 -0.81 12.86 5.06
N PHE A 131 0.00 13.85 5.42
CA PHE A 131 -0.23 15.25 5.09
C PHE A 131 -0.28 15.48 3.58
N GLN A 132 0.67 14.93 2.84
CA GLN A 132 0.69 15.01 1.38
C GLN A 132 -0.53 14.35 0.74
N SER A 133 -0.96 13.20 1.26
CA SER A 133 -2.15 12.49 0.77
C SER A 133 -3.44 13.26 1.07
N LEU A 134 -3.52 13.94 2.21
CA LEU A 134 -4.62 14.85 2.56
C LEU A 134 -4.67 16.06 1.62
N ILE A 135 -3.53 16.70 1.33
CA ILE A 135 -3.46 17.81 0.37
C ILE A 135 -3.96 17.35 -0.99
N TRP A 136 -3.47 16.23 -1.49
CA TRP A 136 -3.87 15.70 -2.79
C TRP A 136 -5.38 15.45 -2.85
N THR A 137 -5.91 14.77 -1.83
CA THR A 137 -7.34 14.47 -1.71
C THR A 137 -8.18 15.74 -1.66
N GLY A 138 -7.75 16.75 -0.91
CA GLY A 138 -8.41 18.05 -0.81
C GLY A 138 -8.40 18.82 -2.13
N LEU A 139 -7.28 18.81 -2.86
CA LEU A 139 -7.19 19.42 -4.20
C LEU A 139 -8.16 18.75 -5.17
N MET A 140 -8.23 17.42 -5.16
CA MET A 140 -9.18 16.69 -6.00
C MET A 140 -10.60 17.05 -5.63
N LEU A 141 -10.94 17.02 -4.35
CA LEU A 141 -12.26 17.39 -3.90
C LEU A 141 -12.66 18.81 -4.35
N GLY A 142 -11.76 19.78 -4.22
CA GLY A 142 -11.99 21.14 -4.69
C GLY A 142 -12.30 21.21 -6.18
N ILE A 143 -11.56 20.46 -7.01
CA ILE A 143 -11.79 20.39 -8.46
C ILE A 143 -13.15 19.74 -8.78
N PHE A 144 -13.48 18.61 -8.16
CA PHE A 144 -14.75 17.92 -8.39
C PHE A 144 -15.94 18.75 -7.91
N GLY A 145 -15.84 19.37 -6.74
CA GLY A 145 -16.86 20.29 -6.22
C GLY A 145 -17.05 21.49 -7.15
N TYR A 146 -15.96 22.11 -7.59
CA TYR A 146 -16.02 23.23 -8.53
C TYR A 146 -16.67 22.84 -9.88
N HIS A 147 -16.34 21.65 -10.42
CA HIS A 147 -17.03 21.15 -11.61
C HIS A 147 -18.52 20.90 -11.35
N TYR A 148 -18.88 20.29 -10.23
CA TYR A 148 -20.27 19.99 -9.90
C TYR A 148 -21.14 21.24 -9.82
N PHE A 149 -20.66 22.29 -9.12
CA PHE A 149 -21.40 23.53 -8.94
C PHE A 149 -21.39 24.45 -10.18
N TYR A 150 -20.26 24.54 -10.89
CA TYR A 150 -20.08 25.54 -11.95
C TYR A 150 -20.02 24.94 -13.37
N LYS A 151 -20.12 23.62 -13.53
CA LYS A 151 -20.05 22.88 -14.82
C LYS A 151 -18.89 23.31 -15.73
N LYS A 152 -17.77 23.74 -15.14
CA LYS A 152 -16.70 24.46 -15.86
C LYS A 152 -15.58 23.56 -16.38
N PHE A 153 -15.39 22.38 -15.79
CA PHE A 153 -14.37 21.44 -16.25
C PHE A 153 -14.84 20.67 -17.50
N SER A 154 -14.00 20.66 -18.53
CA SER A 154 -14.20 19.89 -19.75
C SER A 154 -13.80 18.42 -19.54
N TYR A 155 -14.30 17.55 -20.40
CA TYR A 155 -13.86 16.17 -20.53
C TYR A 155 -12.32 16.05 -20.60
N ASN A 156 -11.66 16.91 -21.37
CA ASN A 156 -10.20 16.93 -21.49
C ASN A 156 -9.50 17.24 -20.16
N SER A 157 -10.11 18.07 -19.31
CA SER A 157 -9.55 18.40 -18.00
C SER A 157 -9.57 17.19 -17.06
N PHE A 158 -10.64 16.38 -17.08
CA PHE A 158 -10.70 15.12 -16.32
C PHE A 158 -9.73 14.07 -16.85
N LEU A 159 -9.56 13.97 -18.17
CA LEU A 159 -8.54 13.10 -18.75
C LEU A 159 -7.13 13.50 -18.28
N SER A 160 -6.79 14.80 -18.33
CA SER A 160 -5.52 15.31 -17.81
C SER A 160 -5.31 14.99 -16.34
N ILE A 161 -6.34 15.12 -15.50
CA ILE A 161 -6.25 14.76 -14.07
C ILE A 161 -5.95 13.26 -13.90
N ASN A 162 -6.64 12.38 -14.62
CA ASN A 162 -6.40 10.94 -14.56
C ASN A 162 -4.99 10.58 -15.06
N LEU A 163 -4.47 11.27 -16.08
CA LEU A 163 -3.09 11.10 -16.55
C LEU A 163 -2.07 11.59 -15.53
N ILE A 164 -2.30 12.74 -14.91
CA ILE A 164 -1.42 13.24 -13.83
C ILE A 164 -1.44 12.27 -12.64
N MET A 165 -2.59 11.73 -12.27
CA MET A 165 -2.70 10.70 -11.22
C MET A 165 -1.94 9.43 -11.60
N LEU A 166 -2.10 8.94 -12.83
CA LEU A 166 -1.34 7.79 -13.33
C LEU A 166 0.17 8.04 -13.20
N VAL A 167 0.65 9.22 -13.61
CA VAL A 167 2.09 9.51 -13.52
C VAL A 167 2.56 9.60 -12.06
N MET A 168 1.87 10.41 -11.25
CA MET A 168 2.31 10.75 -9.89
C MET A 168 2.09 9.61 -8.88
N GLN A 169 1.01 8.86 -9.01
CA GLN A 169 0.61 7.83 -8.03
C GLN A 169 0.83 6.41 -8.53
N PHE A 170 1.22 6.22 -9.79
CA PHE A 170 1.49 4.90 -10.32
C PHE A 170 2.88 4.81 -10.97
N VAL A 171 3.15 5.55 -12.04
CA VAL A 171 4.40 5.43 -12.82
C VAL A 171 5.64 5.79 -12.00
N ILE A 172 5.65 6.97 -11.35
CA ILE A 172 6.80 7.41 -10.54
C ILE A 172 7.06 6.44 -9.38
N PRO A 173 6.06 6.09 -8.54
CA PRO A 173 6.20 5.06 -7.52
C PRO A 173 6.70 3.72 -8.06
N PHE A 174 6.15 3.26 -9.18
CA PHE A 174 6.55 2.00 -9.83
C PHE A 174 8.03 2.02 -10.20
N LEU A 175 8.52 3.09 -10.84
CA LEU A 175 9.92 3.19 -11.23
C LEU A 175 10.85 3.20 -10.00
N ILE A 176 10.51 3.94 -8.94
CA ILE A 176 11.30 3.97 -7.68
C ILE A 176 11.31 2.58 -7.02
N ILE A 177 10.16 1.92 -6.96
CA ILE A 177 10.02 0.60 -6.35
C ILE A 177 10.77 -0.46 -7.16
N VAL A 178 10.62 -0.48 -8.49
CA VAL A 178 11.30 -1.45 -9.34
C VAL A 178 12.82 -1.27 -9.27
N THR A 179 13.31 -0.04 -9.39
CA THR A 179 14.76 0.23 -9.33
C THR A 179 15.36 -0.13 -7.98
N SER A 180 14.68 0.19 -6.87
CA SER A 180 15.11 -0.22 -5.53
C SER A 180 15.13 -1.74 -5.36
N TYR A 181 14.11 -2.47 -5.83
CA TYR A 181 14.07 -3.92 -5.69
C TYR A 181 15.01 -4.67 -6.63
N VAL A 182 15.24 -4.17 -7.84
CA VAL A 182 16.24 -4.72 -8.76
C VAL A 182 17.63 -4.60 -8.15
N THR A 183 17.98 -3.42 -7.61
CA THR A 183 19.30 -3.21 -6.97
C THR A 183 19.46 -4.05 -5.70
N ILE A 184 18.43 -4.13 -4.85
CA ILE A 184 18.38 -5.03 -3.68
C ILE A 184 18.60 -6.48 -4.14
N PHE A 185 17.85 -6.96 -5.13
CA PHE A 185 17.97 -8.33 -5.63
C PHE A 185 19.37 -8.67 -6.14
N LEU A 186 19.98 -7.77 -6.92
CA LEU A 186 21.34 -7.93 -7.43
C LEU A 186 22.37 -7.98 -6.28
N LYS A 187 22.21 -7.16 -5.24
CA LYS A 187 23.07 -7.20 -4.05
C LYS A 187 22.86 -8.47 -3.23
N LEU A 188 21.61 -8.92 -3.08
CA LEU A 188 21.27 -10.20 -2.43
C LEU A 188 21.94 -11.37 -3.15
N ARG A 189 21.94 -11.41 -4.48
CA ARG A 189 22.56 -12.51 -5.24
C ARG A 189 24.05 -12.65 -4.96
N LYS A 190 24.73 -11.55 -4.67
CA LYS A 190 26.17 -11.50 -4.39
C LYS A 190 26.53 -11.75 -2.91
N SER A 191 25.59 -11.62 -1.97
CA SER A 191 25.88 -11.74 -0.53
C SER A 191 25.14 -12.91 0.11
N LYS A 192 25.87 -13.96 0.52
CA LYS A 192 25.32 -15.11 1.26
C LYS A 192 24.70 -14.69 2.60
N ARG A 193 25.25 -13.67 3.26
CA ARG A 193 24.72 -13.08 4.50
C ARG A 193 23.31 -12.50 4.27
N LEU A 194 23.17 -11.66 3.25
CA LEU A 194 21.89 -11.01 2.94
C LEU A 194 20.84 -12.00 2.40
N GLN A 195 21.27 -13.10 1.76
CA GLN A 195 20.37 -14.20 1.38
C GLN A 195 19.72 -14.87 2.60
N ARG A 196 20.44 -15.03 3.72
CA ARG A 196 19.88 -15.61 4.95
C ARG A 196 18.79 -14.72 5.55
N SER A 197 18.88 -13.41 5.39
CA SER A 197 17.89 -12.44 5.87
C SER A 197 16.93 -11.92 4.78
N ARG A 198 16.73 -12.68 3.69
CA ARG A 198 15.95 -12.20 2.53
C ARG A 198 14.43 -12.04 2.73
N ARG A 199 13.91 -12.50 3.87
CA ARG A 199 12.48 -12.59 4.16
C ARG A 199 11.71 -11.26 4.10
N PRO A 200 12.12 -10.17 4.80
CA PRO A 200 11.44 -8.87 4.68
C PRO A 200 11.33 -8.39 3.23
N TYR A 201 12.36 -8.59 2.40
CA TYR A 201 12.32 -8.18 1.00
C TYR A 201 11.31 -9.01 0.18
N ARG A 202 11.20 -10.32 0.45
CA ARG A 202 10.17 -11.17 -0.20
C ARG A 202 8.76 -10.74 0.19
N ILE A 203 8.54 -10.38 1.46
CA ILE A 203 7.23 -9.90 1.94
C ILE A 203 6.85 -8.63 1.20
N ILE A 204 7.72 -7.61 1.25
CA ILE A 204 7.41 -6.31 0.65
C ILE A 204 7.30 -6.44 -0.88
N ALA A 205 8.14 -7.25 -1.54
CA ALA A 205 8.00 -7.52 -2.97
C ALA A 205 6.64 -8.16 -3.33
N ALA A 206 6.11 -9.05 -2.49
CA ALA A 206 4.78 -9.64 -2.70
C ALA A 206 3.65 -8.61 -2.51
N VAL A 207 3.76 -7.75 -1.49
CA VAL A 207 2.80 -6.65 -1.29
C VAL A 207 2.84 -5.67 -2.47
N ILE A 208 4.02 -5.32 -2.95
CA ILE A 208 4.23 -4.48 -4.14
C ILE A 208 3.60 -5.10 -5.38
N LEU A 209 3.87 -6.38 -5.62
CA LEU A 209 3.33 -7.09 -6.79
C LEU A 209 1.80 -7.12 -6.72
N CYS A 210 1.24 -7.44 -5.55
CA CYS A 210 -0.20 -7.40 -5.31
C CYS A 210 -0.76 -6.01 -5.61
N PHE A 211 -0.14 -4.95 -5.09
CA PHE A 211 -0.54 -3.57 -5.33
C PHE A 211 -0.61 -3.26 -6.83
N PHE A 212 0.44 -3.54 -7.59
CA PHE A 212 0.47 -3.23 -9.01
C PHE A 212 -0.50 -4.08 -9.83
N LEU A 213 -0.64 -5.38 -9.52
CA LEU A 213 -1.64 -6.23 -10.16
C LEU A 213 -3.06 -5.74 -9.90
N CYS A 214 -3.31 -5.17 -8.72
CA CYS A 214 -4.62 -4.65 -8.36
C CYS A 214 -4.93 -3.28 -8.97
N TRP A 215 -3.97 -2.36 -8.95
CA TRP A 215 -4.18 -0.96 -9.32
C TRP A 215 -3.87 -0.63 -10.78
N ALA A 216 -2.97 -1.37 -11.46
CA ALA A 216 -2.65 -1.10 -12.86
C ALA A 216 -3.89 -1.21 -13.77
N PRO A 217 -4.70 -2.29 -13.65
CA PRO A 217 -5.90 -2.41 -14.48
C PRO A 217 -6.86 -1.24 -14.26
N HIS A 218 -7.06 -0.80 -13.02
CA HIS A 218 -7.93 0.34 -12.72
C HIS A 218 -7.48 1.62 -13.43
N HIS A 219 -6.19 1.98 -13.34
CA HIS A 219 -5.68 3.18 -14.02
C HIS A 219 -5.78 3.10 -15.55
N ILE A 220 -5.58 1.92 -16.13
CA ILE A 220 -5.72 1.72 -17.58
C ILE A 220 -7.18 1.87 -17.99
N PHE A 221 -8.08 1.16 -17.33
CA PHE A 221 -9.49 1.12 -17.71
C PHE A 221 -10.24 2.41 -17.37
N VAL A 222 -9.85 3.18 -16.35
CA VAL A 222 -10.43 4.52 -16.12
C VAL A 222 -10.08 5.47 -17.26
N ILE A 223 -8.85 5.44 -17.77
CA ILE A 223 -8.44 6.26 -18.91
C ILE A 223 -9.14 5.80 -20.19
N LEU A 224 -9.19 4.50 -20.46
CA LEU A 224 -9.86 3.95 -21.65
C LEU A 224 -11.37 4.24 -21.63
N PHE A 225 -12.03 4.08 -20.48
CA PHE A 225 -13.43 4.40 -20.31
C PHE A 225 -13.70 5.89 -20.52
N ARG A 226 -12.80 6.78 -20.09
CA ARG A 226 -12.92 8.20 -20.43
C ARG A 226 -12.86 8.38 -21.95
N LEU A 227 -11.83 7.83 -22.61
CA LEU A 227 -11.61 7.99 -24.05
C LEU A 227 -12.76 7.45 -24.92
N HIS A 228 -13.46 6.42 -24.45
CA HIS A 228 -14.51 5.73 -25.19
C HIS A 228 -15.74 5.49 -24.30
N SER A 229 -16.31 6.58 -23.77
CA SER A 229 -17.39 6.57 -22.76
C SER A 229 -18.67 5.84 -23.18
N HIS A 230 -18.90 5.64 -24.48
CA HIS A 230 -20.07 4.93 -25.01
C HIS A 230 -19.87 3.40 -25.11
N ASN A 231 -18.68 2.88 -24.81
CA ASN A 231 -18.42 1.45 -24.92
C ASN A 231 -18.84 0.71 -23.64
N TYR A 232 -19.89 -0.10 -23.75
CA TYR A 232 -20.43 -0.90 -22.64
C TYR A 232 -19.41 -1.90 -22.05
N HIS A 233 -18.54 -2.49 -22.87
CA HIS A 233 -17.50 -3.39 -22.38
C HIS A 233 -16.46 -2.67 -21.53
N LEU A 234 -16.10 -1.43 -21.88
CA LEU A 234 -15.18 -0.62 -21.08
C LEU A 234 -15.82 -0.17 -19.76
N TYR A 235 -17.13 0.07 -19.74
CA TYR A 235 -17.87 0.32 -18.50
C TYR A 235 -17.83 -0.90 -17.56
N ILE A 236 -18.09 -2.10 -18.08
CA ILE A 236 -17.98 -3.34 -17.29
C ILE A 236 -16.55 -3.54 -16.81
N ALA A 237 -15.57 -3.41 -17.70
CA ALA A 237 -14.17 -3.61 -17.36
C ALA A 237 -13.69 -2.62 -16.28
N HIS A 238 -14.04 -1.34 -16.41
CA HIS A 238 -13.80 -0.33 -15.38
C HIS A 238 -14.37 -0.76 -14.03
N SER A 239 -15.64 -1.18 -14.00
CA SER A 239 -16.31 -1.65 -12.79
C SER A 239 -15.60 -2.87 -12.16
N ILE A 240 -15.14 -3.82 -12.98
CA ILE A 240 -14.37 -4.99 -12.50
C ILE A 240 -13.03 -4.55 -11.91
N THR A 241 -12.34 -3.62 -12.58
CA THR A 241 -11.04 -3.14 -12.11
C THR A 241 -11.14 -2.29 -10.85
N ASP A 242 -12.27 -1.61 -10.61
CA ASP A 242 -12.54 -0.97 -9.32
C ASP A 242 -12.55 -2.01 -8.19
N PHE A 243 -13.21 -3.15 -8.37
CA PHE A 243 -13.19 -4.23 -7.36
C PHE A 243 -11.78 -4.72 -7.08
N LEU A 244 -11.00 -4.88 -8.13
CA LEU A 244 -9.63 -5.35 -8.03
C LEU A 244 -8.74 -4.36 -7.25
N ALA A 245 -8.98 -3.05 -7.40
CA ALA A 245 -8.30 -2.01 -6.63
C ALA A 245 -8.63 -2.09 -5.14
N TYR A 246 -9.90 -2.28 -4.76
CA TYR A 246 -10.30 -2.45 -3.35
C TYR A 246 -9.78 -3.76 -2.74
N LEU A 247 -9.65 -4.83 -3.54
CA LEU A 247 -9.12 -6.12 -3.10
C LEU A 247 -7.69 -5.98 -2.55
N ASN A 248 -6.89 -5.05 -3.08
CA ASN A 248 -5.54 -4.76 -2.57
C ASN A 248 -5.50 -4.56 -1.05
N SER A 249 -6.48 -3.84 -0.49
CA SER A 249 -6.47 -3.51 0.93
C SER A 249 -6.77 -4.70 1.85
N CYS A 250 -7.43 -5.76 1.37
CA CYS A 250 -7.66 -6.97 2.18
C CYS A 250 -6.63 -8.09 1.92
N LEU A 251 -5.85 -8.02 0.85
CA LEU A 251 -4.81 -9.00 0.53
C LEU A 251 -3.55 -8.85 1.40
N ASN A 252 -3.26 -7.65 1.92
CA ASN A 252 -2.06 -7.38 2.73
C ASN A 252 -1.93 -8.30 3.96
N PRO A 253 -2.94 -8.42 4.85
CA PRO A 253 -2.92 -9.38 5.96
C PRO A 253 -2.70 -10.83 5.52
N ILE A 254 -3.32 -11.23 4.41
CA ILE A 254 -3.19 -12.60 3.85
C ILE A 254 -1.74 -12.86 3.44
N ILE A 255 -1.12 -11.91 2.74
CA ILE A 255 0.30 -11.96 2.36
C ILE A 255 1.20 -12.07 3.60
N TYR A 256 0.92 -11.31 4.67
CA TYR A 256 1.71 -11.37 5.90
C TYR A 256 1.60 -12.74 6.58
N VAL A 257 0.42 -13.36 6.61
CA VAL A 257 0.24 -14.70 7.18
C VAL A 257 1.03 -15.75 6.38
N PHE A 258 0.93 -15.75 5.06
CA PHE A 258 1.62 -16.72 4.20
C PHE A 258 3.14 -16.54 4.19
N MET A 259 3.63 -15.30 4.05
CA MET A 259 5.07 -15.01 4.12
C MET A 259 5.62 -15.02 5.56
N GLY A 260 4.71 -15.00 6.53
CA GLY A 260 4.90 -15.29 7.95
C GLY A 260 5.35 -16.72 8.25
N GLN A 261 5.00 -17.66 7.35
CA GLN A 261 5.16 -19.09 7.53
C GLN A 261 6.59 -19.53 7.20
N ASP A 262 7.22 -20.23 8.14
CA ASP A 262 8.36 -21.07 7.79
C ASP A 262 7.82 -22.43 7.37
N PHE A 263 7.83 -22.72 6.08
CA PHE A 263 7.47 -24.04 5.53
C PHE A 263 8.29 -25.19 6.15
N ARG A 264 9.43 -24.88 6.79
CA ARG A 264 10.29 -25.84 7.49
C ARG A 264 9.87 -26.18 8.93
N GLN A 265 8.95 -25.45 9.58
CA GLN A 265 8.65 -25.61 11.02
C GLN A 265 7.21 -26.05 11.35
N GLY A 266 6.48 -26.66 10.43
CA GLY A 266 5.16 -27.26 10.68
C GLY A 266 4.00 -26.25 10.79
N PHE A 267 2.77 -26.74 10.55
CA PHE A 267 1.55 -25.93 10.39
C PHE A 267 0.95 -25.40 11.71
N LEU A 268 1.56 -25.73 12.86
CA LEU A 268 0.95 -25.60 14.20
C LEU A 268 1.11 -24.21 14.86
N ARG A 269 1.62 -23.18 14.17
CA ARG A 269 1.76 -21.85 14.77
C ARG A 269 0.54 -20.97 14.53
N SER A 270 0.12 -20.25 15.57
CA SER A 270 -1.05 -19.36 15.54
C SER A 270 -0.90 -18.24 14.50
N ILE A 271 -2.03 -17.76 13.96
CA ILE A 271 -2.07 -16.65 13.00
C ILE A 271 -1.34 -15.41 13.54
N PRO A 272 -1.55 -14.98 14.81
CA PRO A 272 -0.85 -13.82 15.36
C PRO A 272 0.67 -13.97 15.35
N PHE A 273 1.19 -15.16 15.67
CA PHE A 273 2.62 -15.43 15.62
C PHE A 273 3.18 -15.26 14.20
N ARG A 274 2.47 -15.75 13.18
CA ARG A 274 2.91 -15.66 11.78
C ARG A 274 2.98 -14.21 11.30
N VAL A 275 1.96 -13.43 11.64
CA VAL A 275 1.90 -12.00 11.36
C VAL A 275 3.02 -11.27 12.10
N GLU A 276 3.17 -11.46 13.42
CA GLU A 276 4.24 -10.85 14.21
C GLU A 276 5.62 -11.11 13.60
N LYS A 277 5.85 -12.36 13.23
CA LYS A 277 7.10 -12.77 12.62
C LYS A 277 7.33 -12.08 11.27
N ALA A 278 6.28 -11.87 10.45
CA ALA A 278 6.39 -11.23 9.13
C ALA A 278 6.73 -9.75 9.24
N LEU A 279 6.18 -9.09 10.26
CA LEU A 279 6.34 -7.66 10.48
C LEU A 279 7.65 -7.30 11.21
N SER A 280 8.22 -8.26 11.94
CA SER A 280 9.47 -8.10 12.66
C SER A 280 10.67 -7.95 11.72
N ASP A 281 11.57 -7.05 12.06
CA ASP A 281 12.88 -6.99 11.42
C ASP A 281 13.68 -8.27 11.72
N PRO A 282 14.50 -8.77 10.79
CA PRO A 282 15.41 -9.87 11.08
C PRO A 282 16.35 -9.47 12.22
N PRO A 283 16.72 -10.42 13.12
CA PRO A 283 17.65 -10.12 14.21
C PRO A 283 18.96 -9.57 13.63
N ASP A 284 19.53 -8.56 14.30
CA ASP A 284 20.84 -8.03 13.93
C ASP A 284 21.87 -9.16 13.97
N ASP A 285 22.66 -9.27 12.90
CA ASP A 285 23.70 -10.30 12.78
C ASP A 285 24.84 -9.92 13.73
N PRO A 286 25.19 -10.74 14.75
CA PRO A 286 26.27 -10.42 15.69
C PRO A 286 27.64 -10.25 15.02
N CYS A 287 27.84 -10.79 13.81
CA CYS A 287 29.04 -10.51 13.01
C CYS A 287 29.16 -9.03 12.57
N ARG A 288 28.08 -8.25 12.65
CA ARG A 288 28.09 -6.81 12.35
C ARG A 288 28.81 -6.00 13.42
N GLU A 289 28.97 -6.54 14.63
CA GLU A 289 29.77 -5.91 15.70
C GLU A 289 31.24 -6.30 15.62
N GLN A 290 31.57 -7.48 15.07
CA GLN A 290 32.96 -7.96 14.96
C GLN A 290 33.75 -7.28 13.83
N GLU A 291 33.12 -6.96 12.69
CA GLU A 291 33.75 -6.14 11.63
C GLU A 291 33.94 -4.65 12.05
N GLU A 292 33.27 -4.20 13.11
CA GLU A 292 33.31 -2.81 13.60
C GLU A 292 34.36 -2.58 14.71
N GLY A 293 35.01 -3.64 15.21
CA GLY A 293 35.97 -3.59 16.32
C GLY A 293 37.44 -3.70 15.93
N GLU A 294 37.78 -3.95 14.65
CA GLU A 294 39.18 -3.96 14.21
C GLU A 294 39.69 -2.53 14.02
N PRO A 295 40.66 -2.05 14.84
CA PRO A 295 41.32 -0.80 14.55
C PRO A 295 42.14 -0.98 13.27
N VAL A 296 41.96 -0.06 12.33
CA VAL A 296 42.82 0.05 11.15
C VAL A 296 44.24 0.29 11.66
N GLU A 297 45.10 -0.73 11.59
CA GLU A 297 46.53 -0.58 11.86
C GLU A 297 47.09 0.50 10.91
N PRO A 298 47.83 1.49 11.42
CA PRO A 298 48.53 2.42 10.56
C PRO A 298 49.62 1.65 9.82
N ASN A 299 49.52 1.56 8.50
CA ASN A 299 50.61 1.10 7.64
C ASN A 299 51.81 2.05 7.81
N THR A 300 52.69 1.75 8.77
CA THR A 300 54.07 2.22 8.78
C THR A 300 54.87 1.37 7.80
N HIS A 301 54.94 1.84 6.55
CA HIS A 301 56.02 1.43 5.66
C HIS A 301 57.26 2.26 6.03
N VAL A 302 58.24 1.56 6.62
CA VAL A 302 59.66 1.94 6.61
C VAL A 302 60.26 1.50 5.29
#